data_AF-H3H4W8-F1
#
_entry.id   AF-H3H4W8-F1
#
_cell.length_a   1.000
_cell.length_b   1.000
_cell.length_c   1.000
_cell.angle_alpha   90.00
_cell.angle_beta   90.00
_cell.angle_gamma   90.00
#
_symmetry.space_group_name_H-M   'P 1'
#
loop_
_entity.id
_entity.type
_entity.pdbx_description
1 polymer ?
#
loop_
_entity_poly.entity_id
_entity_poly.type
_entity_poly.pdbx_seq_one_letter_code
_entity_poly.pdbx_strand_id
1 'polypeptide(L)'
;MKEDPDCIFTGTKPGDDDGAPLEAWLGILGGTIMDVAGNGHCGWLAGYAALYNASTGLLKPEEEVVEAANMLKKDVLNGMVATLVEEVRLHPEKLDAEFEQSGIRSLQDVPQEVRICALANHYAAQRAKSVKSAASTHFWVRPSPIKRMAIHARETIYALDVDAVGNARMQAYAYSSVALPEDDCFDTGTVCALETERVVFLLQELIGAGILPPVLVLRWQATGNHFQAVVYDNERYEGYLRN
;
A
#
# COMPACT_ATOMS: atom_id res chain seq x y z
N MET A 1 -22.27 1.03 -2.38
CA MET A 1 -21.24 1.43 -3.36
C MET A 1 -21.48 0.57 -4.59
N LYS A 2 -21.88 1.16 -5.73
CA LYS A 2 -22.11 0.37 -6.95
C LYS A 2 -20.73 0.00 -7.51
N GLU A 3 -20.49 -1.29 -7.71
CA GLU A 3 -19.32 -1.78 -8.43
C GLU A 3 -19.30 -1.12 -9.81
N ASP A 4 -18.15 -0.55 -10.16
CA ASP A 4 -17.88 -0.10 -11.52
C ASP A 4 -17.49 -1.34 -12.34
N PRO A 5 -18.30 -1.76 -13.32
CA PRO A 5 -18.07 -3.01 -14.06
C PRO A 5 -16.75 -3.02 -14.85
N ASP A 6 -16.07 -1.87 -14.99
CA ASP A 6 -14.88 -1.73 -15.84
C ASP A 6 -13.55 -1.96 -15.10
N CYS A 7 -13.56 -2.31 -13.80
CA CYS A 7 -12.35 -2.56 -13.01
C CYS A 7 -12.45 -3.89 -12.23
N ILE A 8 -11.89 -4.97 -12.78
CA ILE A 8 -11.81 -6.27 -12.11
C ILE A 8 -10.63 -6.25 -11.13
N PHE A 9 -10.92 -6.36 -9.84
CA PHE A 9 -9.86 -6.55 -8.84
C PHE A 9 -9.43 -8.01 -8.83
N THR A 10 -8.25 -8.29 -9.38
CA THR A 10 -7.55 -9.53 -9.06
C THR A 10 -6.95 -9.33 -7.67
N GLY A 11 -7.39 -10.13 -6.71
CA GLY A 11 -6.85 -10.12 -5.36
C GLY A 11 -5.32 -10.29 -5.37
N THR A 12 -4.74 -10.17 -4.19
CA THR A 12 -3.31 -10.42 -4.05
C THR A 12 -2.97 -11.88 -4.40
N LYS A 13 -1.71 -12.17 -4.78
CA LYS A 13 -1.30 -13.54 -5.09
C LYS A 13 -1.57 -14.39 -3.84
N PRO A 14 -2.48 -15.38 -3.89
CA PRO A 14 -2.85 -16.12 -2.71
C PRO A 14 -1.61 -16.84 -2.18
N GLY A 15 -1.37 -16.73 -0.88
CA GLY A 15 -0.54 -17.70 -0.18
C GLY A 15 -1.12 -19.09 -0.41
N ASP A 16 -0.27 -20.10 -0.47
CA ASP A 16 -0.65 -21.50 -0.64
C ASP A 16 -1.18 -22.15 0.64
N ASP A 17 -1.35 -21.37 1.72
CA ASP A 17 -1.89 -21.78 3.01
C ASP A 17 -3.25 -21.12 3.37
N ASP A 18 -3.88 -21.63 4.44
CA ASP A 18 -5.20 -21.22 4.92
C ASP A 18 -5.22 -19.87 5.65
N GLY A 19 -4.06 -19.24 5.87
CA GLY A 19 -3.92 -18.05 6.70
C GLY A 19 -4.06 -18.34 8.19
N ALA A 20 -4.24 -17.27 8.96
CA ALA A 20 -4.66 -17.34 10.37
C ALA A 20 -5.75 -16.31 10.64
N PRO A 21 -6.61 -16.50 11.66
CA PRO A 21 -7.62 -15.50 12.03
C PRO A 21 -6.97 -14.13 12.27
N LEU A 22 -7.62 -13.06 11.82
CA LEU A 22 -7.09 -11.70 11.98
C LEU A 22 -6.70 -11.37 13.44
N GLU A 23 -7.51 -11.82 14.41
CA GLU A 23 -7.24 -11.62 15.83
C GLU A 23 -5.93 -12.28 16.30
N ALA A 24 -5.53 -13.41 15.70
CA ALA A 24 -4.26 -14.05 16.02
C ALA A 24 -3.08 -13.20 15.55
N TRP A 25 -3.18 -12.60 14.36
CA TRP A 25 -2.18 -11.66 13.86
C TRP A 25 -2.07 -10.42 14.75
N LEU A 26 -3.19 -9.84 15.16
CA LEU A 26 -3.21 -8.69 16.08
C LEU A 26 -2.62 -9.03 17.44
N GLY A 27 -2.88 -10.24 17.94
CA GLY A 27 -2.29 -10.75 19.18
C GLY A 27 -0.77 -10.86 19.12
N ILE A 28 -0.21 -11.25 17.97
CA ILE A 28 1.25 -11.30 17.76
C ILE A 28 1.83 -9.88 17.69
N LEU A 29 1.20 -9.00 16.91
CA LEU A 29 1.65 -7.62 16.75
C LEU A 29 1.52 -6.81 18.06
N GLY A 30 0.56 -7.17 18.91
CA GLY A 30 0.18 -6.38 20.08
C GLY A 30 -0.31 -4.98 19.68
N GLY A 31 -1.02 -4.91 18.55
CA GLY A 31 -1.59 -3.70 17.97
C GLY A 31 -3.10 -3.79 17.84
N THR A 32 -3.73 -2.70 17.42
CA THR A 32 -5.18 -2.59 17.24
C THR A 32 -5.52 -2.09 15.85
N ILE A 33 -6.71 -2.42 15.36
CA ILE A 33 -7.17 -1.92 14.06
C ILE A 33 -7.57 -0.46 14.20
N MET A 34 -6.99 0.39 13.36
CA MET A 34 -7.42 1.75 13.11
C MET A 34 -8.19 1.83 11.80
N ASP A 35 -9.48 2.12 11.91
CA ASP A 35 -10.33 2.34 10.76
C ASP A 35 -10.21 3.77 10.21
N VAL A 36 -10.42 3.92 8.91
CA VAL A 36 -10.20 5.19 8.19
C VAL A 36 -11.39 5.51 7.28
N ALA A 37 -11.44 6.73 6.76
CA ALA A 37 -12.53 7.12 5.87
C ALA A 37 -12.63 6.24 4.61
N GLY A 38 -13.82 5.67 4.38
CA GLY A 38 -14.18 4.93 3.16
C GLY A 38 -14.58 5.82 1.99
N ASN A 39 -13.76 6.83 1.65
CA ASN A 39 -14.03 7.78 0.56
C ASN A 39 -13.20 7.50 -0.72
N GLY A 40 -12.59 6.32 -0.82
CA GLY A 40 -11.69 5.94 -1.90
C GLY A 40 -10.23 6.35 -1.70
N HIS A 41 -9.90 7.02 -0.59
CA HIS A 41 -8.53 7.28 -0.16
C HIS A 41 -8.08 6.44 1.04
N CYS A 42 -8.84 5.39 1.40
CA CYS A 42 -8.56 4.56 2.57
C CYS A 42 -7.14 3.98 2.59
N GLY A 43 -6.58 3.56 1.45
CA GLY A 43 -5.19 3.08 1.44
C GLY A 43 -4.14 4.16 1.69
N TRP A 44 -4.40 5.43 1.33
CA TRP A 44 -3.50 6.54 1.66
C TRP A 44 -3.58 6.88 3.15
N LEU A 45 -4.79 6.92 3.70
CA LEU A 45 -5.03 7.18 5.13
C LEU A 45 -4.51 6.04 6.01
N ALA A 46 -4.72 4.79 5.61
CA ALA A 46 -4.20 3.62 6.30
C ALA A 46 -2.67 3.54 6.18
N GLY A 47 -2.10 3.85 5.02
CA GLY A 47 -0.65 3.98 4.84
C GLY A 47 -0.05 5.01 5.79
N TYR A 48 -0.65 6.19 5.88
CA TYR A 48 -0.26 7.23 6.84
C TYR A 48 -0.39 6.73 8.29
N ALA A 49 -1.52 6.12 8.65
CA ALA A 49 -1.74 5.61 10.00
C ALA A 49 -0.75 4.52 10.41
N ALA A 50 -0.45 3.58 9.51
CA ALA A 50 0.48 2.48 9.77
C ALA A 50 1.95 2.95 9.88
N LEU A 51 2.36 3.89 9.02
CA LEU A 51 3.75 4.40 9.00
C LEU A 51 4.07 5.36 10.15
N TYR A 52 3.08 6.12 10.61
CA TYR A 52 3.29 7.18 11.62
C TYR A 52 2.51 6.96 12.92
N ASN A 53 1.94 5.76 13.10
CA ASN A 53 1.10 5.39 14.24
C ASN A 53 -0.05 6.38 14.53
N ALA A 54 -0.60 7.01 13.48
CA ALA A 54 -1.69 7.97 13.66
C ALA A 54 -2.98 7.22 14.03
N SER A 55 -3.61 7.61 15.14
CA SER A 55 -4.77 6.91 15.73
C SER A 55 -6.02 7.79 15.92
N THR A 56 -5.96 9.06 15.54
CA THR A 56 -7.07 10.02 15.67
C THR A 56 -7.35 10.74 14.35
N GLY A 57 -8.55 11.29 14.21
CA GLY A 57 -8.92 12.13 13.07
C GLY A 57 -8.98 11.42 11.70
N LEU A 58 -8.97 10.08 11.63
CA LEU A 58 -8.86 9.32 10.37
C LEU A 58 -10.21 8.90 9.73
N LEU A 59 -11.22 8.57 10.56
CA LEU A 59 -12.58 8.23 10.09
C LEU A 59 -13.28 9.43 9.43
N LYS A 60 -12.99 10.62 9.94
CA LYS A 60 -13.38 11.91 9.37
C LYS A 60 -12.12 12.78 9.32
N PRO A 61 -11.35 12.72 8.21
CA PRO A 61 -10.06 13.39 8.07
C PRO A 61 -10.09 14.84 8.55
N GLU A 62 -9.46 15.04 9.71
CA GLU A 62 -9.22 16.36 10.31
C GLU A 62 -8.13 17.10 9.53
N GLU A 63 -8.00 18.41 9.74
CA GLU A 63 -7.12 19.25 8.92
C GLU A 63 -5.67 18.77 8.93
N GLU A 64 -5.13 18.47 10.11
CA GLU A 64 -3.75 17.95 10.28
C GLU A 64 -3.55 16.59 9.57
N VAL A 65 -4.50 15.67 9.71
CA VAL A 65 -4.47 14.37 9.04
C VAL A 65 -4.54 14.54 7.52
N VAL A 66 -5.39 15.45 7.04
CA VAL A 66 -5.54 15.75 5.61
C VAL A 66 -4.25 16.32 5.05
N GLU A 67 -3.61 17.25 5.74
CA GLU A 67 -2.33 17.81 5.33
C GLU A 67 -1.25 16.72 5.27
N ALA A 68 -1.04 16.00 6.37
CA ALA A 68 -0.01 14.98 6.48
C ALA A 68 -0.18 13.83 5.47
N ALA A 69 -1.39 13.28 5.34
CA ALA A 69 -1.66 12.21 4.38
C ALA A 69 -1.57 12.69 2.92
N ASN A 70 -1.93 13.94 2.62
CA ASN A 70 -1.70 14.50 1.29
C ASN A 70 -0.20 14.71 0.98
N MET A 71 0.61 15.08 1.98
CA MET A 71 2.06 15.16 1.84
C MET A 71 2.67 13.79 1.54
N LEU A 72 2.36 12.77 2.35
CA LEU A 72 2.79 11.38 2.09
C LEU A 72 2.41 10.94 0.68
N LYS A 73 1.13 11.12 0.31
CA LYS A 73 0.63 10.76 -1.02
C LYS A 73 1.41 11.50 -2.12
N LYS A 74 1.69 12.78 -1.93
CA LYS A 74 2.45 13.60 -2.89
C LYS A 74 3.86 13.06 -3.07
N ASP A 75 4.57 12.76 -1.99
CA ASP A 75 5.95 12.27 -2.06
C ASP A 75 6.03 10.88 -2.70
N VAL A 76 5.12 9.99 -2.31
CA VAL A 76 4.98 8.66 -2.93
C VAL A 76 4.72 8.78 -4.43
N LEU A 77 3.69 9.51 -4.86
CA LEU A 77 3.34 9.64 -6.27
C LEU A 77 4.41 10.37 -7.09
N ASN A 78 5.07 11.39 -6.53
CA ASN A 78 6.21 12.03 -7.18
C ASN A 78 7.34 11.04 -7.41
N GLY A 79 7.63 10.19 -6.43
CA GLY A 79 8.60 9.13 -6.57
C GLY A 79 8.21 8.11 -7.66
N MET A 80 6.93 7.73 -7.73
CA MET A 80 6.44 6.84 -8.81
C MET A 80 6.69 7.47 -10.18
N VAL A 81 6.35 8.75 -10.37
CA VAL A 81 6.58 9.46 -11.64
C VAL A 81 8.08 9.57 -11.96
N ALA A 82 8.91 9.87 -10.97
CA ALA A 82 10.35 10.07 -11.15
C ALA A 82 11.11 8.80 -11.56
N THR A 83 10.58 7.62 -11.24
CA THR A 83 11.21 6.31 -11.54
C THR A 83 10.42 5.50 -12.56
N LEU A 84 9.41 6.11 -13.20
CA LEU A 84 8.45 5.39 -14.02
C LEU A 84 9.09 4.76 -15.26
N VAL A 85 10.06 5.45 -15.86
CA VAL A 85 10.75 4.96 -17.06
C VAL A 85 11.58 3.72 -16.72
N GLU A 86 12.32 3.78 -15.61
CA GLU A 86 13.15 2.68 -15.12
C GLU A 86 12.29 1.48 -14.70
N GLU A 87 11.18 1.72 -13.99
CA GLU A 87 10.22 0.69 -13.59
C GLU A 87 9.60 -0.02 -14.80
N VAL A 88 9.16 0.74 -15.82
CA VAL A 88 8.58 0.14 -17.04
C VAL A 88 9.63 -0.61 -17.85
N ARG A 89 10.89 -0.17 -17.84
CA ARG A 89 11.99 -0.89 -18.48
C ARG A 89 12.31 -2.20 -17.76
N LEU A 90 12.31 -2.19 -16.43
CA LEU A 90 12.61 -3.37 -15.61
C LEU A 90 11.45 -4.37 -15.59
N HIS A 91 10.21 -3.87 -15.64
CA HIS A 91 8.98 -4.64 -15.52
C HIS A 91 7.95 -4.26 -16.59
N PRO A 92 8.26 -4.45 -17.88
CA PRO A 92 7.36 -4.05 -18.97
C PRO A 92 6.00 -4.74 -18.90
N GLU A 93 5.93 -5.95 -18.33
CA GLU A 93 4.71 -6.72 -18.14
C GLU A 93 3.74 -6.09 -17.14
N LYS A 94 4.21 -5.22 -16.23
CA LYS A 94 3.36 -4.59 -15.21
C LYS A 94 2.60 -3.38 -15.75
N LEU A 95 3.04 -2.82 -16.88
CA LEU A 95 2.43 -1.61 -17.45
C LEU A 95 0.97 -1.82 -17.85
N ASP A 96 0.65 -2.98 -18.42
CA ASP A 96 -0.73 -3.31 -18.81
C ASP A 96 -1.65 -3.41 -17.59
N ALA A 97 -1.18 -4.04 -16.51
CA ALA A 97 -1.92 -4.15 -15.26
C ALA A 97 -2.20 -2.76 -14.63
N GLU A 98 -1.26 -1.82 -14.70
CA GLU A 98 -1.48 -0.44 -14.25
C GLU A 98 -2.57 0.25 -15.08
N PHE A 99 -2.59 0.07 -16.40
CA PHE A 99 -3.62 0.67 -17.25
C PHE A 99 -5.02 0.11 -17.02
N GLU A 100 -5.11 -1.21 -16.83
CA GLU A 100 -6.38 -1.85 -16.48
C GLU A 100 -6.98 -1.21 -15.22
N GLN A 101 -6.16 -1.07 -14.19
CA GLN A 101 -6.54 -0.51 -12.88
C GLN A 101 -6.84 1.00 -12.95
N SER A 102 -6.03 1.76 -13.69
CA SER A 102 -6.16 3.21 -13.81
C SER A 102 -7.33 3.65 -14.71
N GLY A 103 -8.00 2.71 -15.37
CA GLY A 103 -9.07 2.99 -16.34
C GLY A 103 -8.57 3.63 -17.64
N ILE A 104 -7.26 3.64 -17.87
CA ILE A 104 -6.69 4.14 -19.12
C ILE A 104 -6.95 3.07 -20.19
N ARG A 105 -7.54 3.47 -21.31
CA ARG A 105 -7.93 2.57 -22.41
C ARG A 105 -7.29 3.01 -23.72
N SER A 106 -7.31 2.10 -24.69
CA SER A 106 -6.94 2.37 -26.09
C SER A 106 -5.48 2.78 -26.30
N LEU A 107 -4.54 2.17 -25.58
CA LEU A 107 -3.10 2.43 -25.71
C LEU A 107 -2.25 1.19 -26.08
N GLN A 108 -2.85 0.16 -26.67
CA GLN A 108 -2.12 -1.08 -27.01
C GLN A 108 -1.15 -0.89 -28.20
N ASP A 109 -1.53 -0.09 -29.20
CA ASP A 109 -0.75 0.12 -30.43
C ASP A 109 0.01 1.46 -30.49
N VAL A 110 0.10 2.19 -29.37
CA VAL A 110 0.83 3.47 -29.30
C VAL A 110 2.27 3.29 -28.80
N PRO A 111 3.19 4.20 -29.16
CA PRO A 111 4.57 4.16 -28.68
C PRO A 111 4.66 4.14 -27.15
N GLN A 112 5.62 3.38 -26.60
CA GLN A 112 5.79 3.18 -25.15
C GLN A 112 5.94 4.50 -24.38
N GLU A 113 6.61 5.50 -24.95
CA GLU A 113 6.76 6.83 -24.35
C GLU A 113 5.41 7.54 -24.14
N VAL A 114 4.48 7.39 -25.08
CA VAL A 114 3.12 7.94 -24.98
C VAL A 114 2.35 7.21 -23.87
N ARG A 115 2.55 5.89 -23.74
CA ARG A 115 1.97 5.07 -22.67
C ARG A 115 2.46 5.51 -21.30
N ILE A 116 3.78 5.65 -21.13
CA ILE A 116 4.42 6.14 -19.91
C ILE A 116 3.88 7.53 -19.55
N CYS A 117 3.79 8.44 -20.51
CA CYS A 117 3.24 9.78 -20.30
C CYS A 117 1.78 9.75 -19.82
N ALA A 118 0.94 8.88 -20.40
CA ALA A 118 -0.45 8.71 -19.96
C ALA A 118 -0.53 8.24 -18.50
N LEU A 119 0.30 7.28 -18.09
CA LEU A 119 0.35 6.80 -16.72
C LEU A 119 0.89 7.87 -15.74
N ALA A 120 1.94 8.60 -16.13
CA ALA A 120 2.46 9.71 -15.35
C ALA A 120 1.40 10.80 -15.13
N ASN A 121 0.62 11.14 -16.16
CA ASN A 121 -0.48 12.09 -16.06
C ASN A 121 -1.59 11.60 -15.13
N HIS A 122 -1.87 10.30 -15.13
CA HIS A 122 -2.82 9.71 -14.18
C HIS A 122 -2.34 9.83 -12.73
N TYR A 123 -1.07 9.52 -12.43
CA TYR A 123 -0.52 9.72 -11.09
C TYR A 123 -0.51 11.22 -10.70
N ALA A 124 -0.23 12.13 -11.63
CA ALA A 124 -0.33 13.56 -11.39
C ALA A 124 -1.76 14.00 -11.04
N ALA A 125 -2.77 13.45 -11.74
CA ALA A 125 -4.18 13.69 -11.44
C ALA A 125 -4.60 13.09 -10.08
N GLN A 126 -4.10 11.89 -9.74
CA GLN A 126 -4.31 11.27 -8.44
C GLN A 126 -3.74 12.13 -7.31
N ARG A 127 -2.54 12.67 -7.51
CA ARG A 127 -1.84 13.56 -6.57
C ARG A 127 -2.66 14.81 -6.25
N ALA A 128 -3.32 15.41 -7.24
CA ALA A 128 -4.11 16.63 -7.06
C ALA A 128 -5.40 16.45 -6.24
N LYS A 129 -5.90 15.21 -6.05
CA LYS A 129 -7.15 14.95 -5.32
C LYS A 129 -6.95 14.84 -3.81
N SER A 130 -7.46 15.78 -3.01
CA SER A 130 -7.31 15.70 -1.55
C SER A 130 -7.88 14.41 -0.97
N VAL A 131 -7.19 13.81 0.01
CA VAL A 131 -7.67 12.64 0.77
C VAL A 131 -9.01 12.85 1.50
N LYS A 132 -9.46 14.11 1.64
CA LYS A 132 -10.77 14.44 2.21
C LYS A 132 -11.92 14.30 1.20
N SER A 133 -11.62 14.35 -0.10
CA SER A 133 -12.61 14.26 -1.18
C SER A 133 -12.93 12.82 -1.55
N ALA A 134 -14.04 12.59 -2.25
CA ALA A 134 -14.34 11.26 -2.78
C ALA A 134 -13.46 10.95 -4.01
N ALA A 135 -12.91 9.74 -4.06
CA ALA A 135 -12.12 9.25 -5.18
C ALA A 135 -12.84 8.13 -5.94
N SER A 136 -12.69 8.15 -7.27
CA SER A 136 -13.04 7.02 -8.14
C SER A 136 -12.12 5.82 -7.84
N THR A 137 -12.62 4.61 -8.10
CA THR A 137 -11.91 3.33 -8.04
C THR A 137 -10.60 3.33 -8.83
N HIS A 138 -10.52 4.10 -9.91
CA HIS A 138 -9.30 4.27 -10.71
C HIS A 138 -8.15 4.94 -9.96
N PHE A 139 -8.43 5.62 -8.84
CA PHE A 139 -7.44 6.31 -8.02
C PHE A 139 -7.18 5.61 -6.68
N TRP A 140 -7.70 4.40 -6.50
CA TRP A 140 -7.49 3.63 -5.28
C TRP A 140 -6.02 3.19 -5.14
N VAL A 141 -5.58 3.03 -3.89
CA VAL A 141 -4.28 2.44 -3.59
C VAL A 141 -4.31 0.96 -3.97
N ARG A 142 -3.24 0.53 -4.64
CA ARG A 142 -3.01 -0.80 -5.19
C ARG A 142 -1.56 -1.21 -4.88
N PRO A 143 -1.10 -2.42 -5.30
CA PRO A 143 0.26 -2.85 -4.98
C PRO A 143 1.36 -1.85 -5.36
N SER A 144 1.23 -1.11 -6.46
CA SER A 144 2.26 -0.14 -6.88
C SER A 144 2.44 1.06 -5.95
N PRO A 145 1.37 1.77 -5.55
CA PRO A 145 1.49 2.75 -4.46
C PRO A 145 2.03 2.19 -3.14
N ILE A 146 1.65 0.97 -2.72
CA ILE A 146 2.15 0.37 -1.45
C ILE A 146 3.64 0.06 -1.53
N LYS A 147 4.10 -0.55 -2.64
CA LYS A 147 5.53 -0.74 -2.92
C LYS A 147 6.29 0.59 -2.83
N ARG A 148 5.71 1.67 -3.37
CA ARG A 148 6.35 2.99 -3.32
C ARG A 148 6.31 3.64 -1.93
N MET A 149 5.27 3.39 -1.14
CA MET A 149 5.28 3.76 0.29
C MET A 149 6.43 3.08 1.02
N ALA A 150 6.69 1.79 0.77
CA ALA A 150 7.82 1.06 1.37
C ALA A 150 9.18 1.68 0.96
N ILE A 151 9.36 2.03 -0.31
CA ILE A 151 10.56 2.76 -0.79
C ILE A 151 10.70 4.12 -0.08
N HIS A 152 9.61 4.89 0.00
CA HIS A 152 9.62 6.22 0.61
C HIS A 152 9.96 6.17 2.10
N ALA A 153 9.34 5.25 2.84
CA ALA A 153 9.56 5.05 4.27
C ALA A 153 10.90 4.36 4.58
N ARG A 154 11.56 3.77 3.57
CA ARG A 154 12.75 2.91 3.74
C ARG A 154 12.49 1.72 4.66
N GLU A 155 11.25 1.24 4.71
CA GLU A 155 10.80 0.18 5.59
C GLU A 155 9.89 -0.81 4.86
N THR A 156 9.85 -2.07 5.32
CA THR A 156 8.92 -3.08 4.78
C THR A 156 7.51 -2.82 5.30
N ILE A 157 6.55 -2.67 4.40
CA ILE A 157 5.12 -2.58 4.76
C ILE A 157 4.49 -3.96 4.61
N TYR A 158 3.83 -4.43 5.65
CA TYR A 158 3.08 -5.68 5.58
C TYR A 158 1.61 -5.39 5.29
N ALA A 159 0.95 -6.27 4.53
CA ALA A 159 -0.49 -6.20 4.30
C ALA A 159 -1.13 -7.54 4.64
N LEU A 160 -2.09 -7.52 5.57
CA LEU A 160 -2.97 -8.63 5.89
C LEU A 160 -4.17 -8.60 4.96
N ASP A 161 -4.24 -9.54 4.02
CA ASP A 161 -5.38 -9.74 3.13
C ASP A 161 -6.40 -10.65 3.83
N VAL A 162 -7.51 -10.06 4.27
CA VAL A 162 -8.57 -10.73 5.04
C VAL A 162 -9.67 -11.23 4.10
N ASP A 163 -9.93 -12.53 4.16
CA ASP A 163 -10.98 -13.19 3.40
C ASP A 163 -12.38 -13.07 4.04
N ALA A 164 -13.39 -13.62 3.37
CA ALA A 164 -14.78 -13.56 3.81
C ALA A 164 -15.07 -14.28 5.14
N VAL A 165 -14.22 -15.23 5.56
CA VAL A 165 -14.38 -15.95 6.84
C VAL A 165 -13.55 -15.33 7.96
N GLY A 166 -12.78 -14.28 7.67
CA GLY A 166 -11.99 -13.53 8.65
C GLY A 166 -10.57 -14.05 8.85
N ASN A 167 -10.13 -15.01 8.04
CA ASN A 167 -8.73 -15.42 7.99
C ASN A 167 -7.95 -14.42 7.15
N ALA A 168 -6.71 -14.18 7.56
CA ALA A 168 -5.82 -13.25 6.91
C ALA A 168 -4.52 -13.94 6.49
N ARG A 169 -4.03 -13.58 5.30
CA ARG A 169 -2.71 -13.95 4.78
C ARG A 169 -1.85 -12.71 4.65
N MET A 170 -0.57 -12.81 4.98
CA MET A 170 0.34 -11.66 4.94
C MET A 170 1.11 -11.58 3.62
N GLN A 171 1.28 -10.36 3.13
CA GLN A 171 2.29 -10.00 2.14
C GLN A 171 3.26 -8.99 2.69
N ALA A 172 4.51 -9.09 2.25
CA ALA A 172 5.50 -8.04 2.44
C ALA A 172 5.67 -7.22 1.16
N TYR A 173 5.59 -5.90 1.34
CA TYR A 173 5.96 -4.89 0.37
C TYR A 173 7.30 -4.30 0.78
N ALA A 174 8.34 -4.62 0.02
CA ALA A 174 9.71 -4.20 0.30
C ALA A 174 10.30 -3.51 -0.93
N TYR A 175 11.58 -3.16 -0.85
CA TYR A 175 12.31 -2.56 -1.95
C TYR A 175 13.72 -3.13 -2.08
N SER A 176 14.29 -2.98 -3.26
CA SER A 176 15.67 -3.33 -3.58
C SER A 176 16.25 -2.30 -4.53
N SER A 177 17.53 -1.97 -4.35
CA SER A 177 18.24 -1.09 -5.27
C SER A 177 18.75 -1.88 -6.48
N VAL A 178 18.50 -1.36 -7.67
CA VAL A 178 18.94 -1.93 -8.95
C VAL A 178 19.98 -1.01 -9.54
N ALA A 179 21.16 -1.56 -9.86
CA ALA A 179 22.22 -0.81 -10.52
C ALA A 179 21.82 -0.43 -11.95
N LEU A 180 22.08 0.81 -12.31
CA LEU A 180 21.96 1.36 -13.66
C LEU A 180 23.37 1.51 -14.27
N PRO A 181 23.49 1.75 -15.59
CA PRO A 181 24.76 2.17 -16.17
C PRO A 181 25.30 3.45 -15.50
N GLU A 182 26.62 3.68 -15.59
CA GLU A 182 27.29 4.89 -15.08
C GLU A 182 27.29 5.07 -13.55
N ASP A 183 27.38 3.96 -12.79
CA ASP A 183 27.40 3.94 -11.31
C ASP A 183 26.14 4.54 -10.65
N ASP A 184 25.04 4.66 -11.39
CA ASP A 184 23.75 5.09 -10.85
C ASP A 184 22.93 3.90 -10.32
N CYS A 185 21.91 4.17 -9.52
CA CYS A 185 20.97 3.15 -9.08
C CYS A 185 19.57 3.73 -8.84
N PHE A 186 18.55 2.88 -8.95
CA PHE A 186 17.20 3.25 -8.53
C PHE A 186 16.59 2.16 -7.66
N ASP A 187 15.70 2.55 -6.76
CA ASP A 187 14.96 1.61 -5.94
C ASP A 187 13.69 1.16 -6.64
N THR A 188 13.56 -0.17 -6.77
CA THR A 188 12.35 -0.83 -7.24
C THR A 188 11.63 -1.56 -6.11
N GLY A 189 10.32 -1.66 -6.23
CA GLY A 189 9.47 -2.29 -5.23
C GLY A 189 9.21 -3.76 -5.50
N THR A 190 9.20 -4.56 -4.44
CA THR A 190 8.85 -5.98 -4.48
C THR A 190 7.58 -6.24 -3.67
N VAL A 191 6.83 -7.26 -4.07
CA VAL A 191 5.72 -7.80 -3.29
C VAL A 191 5.86 -9.31 -3.21
N CYS A 192 5.78 -9.86 -2.01
CA CYS A 192 5.90 -11.28 -1.76
C CYS A 192 4.76 -11.74 -0.84
N ALA A 193 4.00 -12.75 -1.27
CA ALA A 193 3.10 -13.48 -0.38
C ALA A 193 3.95 -14.37 0.53
N LEU A 194 3.65 -14.38 1.81
CA LEU A 194 4.45 -15.07 2.80
C LEU A 194 3.64 -16.21 3.44
N GLU A 195 4.30 -17.35 3.64
CA GLU A 195 3.74 -18.50 4.35
C GLU A 195 3.46 -18.14 5.82
N THR A 196 2.23 -18.40 6.27
CA THR A 196 1.71 -17.97 7.56
C THR A 196 2.60 -18.39 8.72
N GLU A 197 3.04 -19.64 8.77
CA GLU A 197 3.88 -20.16 9.86
C GLU A 197 5.22 -19.40 9.95
N ARG A 198 5.87 -19.12 8.80
CA ARG A 198 7.14 -18.39 8.77
C ARG A 198 6.99 -16.95 9.20
N VAL A 199 5.91 -16.29 8.79
CA VAL A 199 5.64 -14.90 9.17
C VAL A 199 5.34 -14.78 10.65
N VAL A 200 4.57 -15.71 11.22
CA VAL A 200 4.31 -15.71 12.66
C VAL A 200 5.63 -15.69 13.43
N PHE A 201 6.58 -16.55 13.07
CA PHE A 201 7.91 -16.56 13.68
C PHE A 201 8.65 -15.23 13.48
N LEU A 202 8.70 -14.71 12.24
CA LEU A 202 9.35 -13.44 11.94
C LEU A 202 8.77 -12.27 12.78
N LEU A 203 7.44 -12.15 12.84
CA LEU A 203 6.78 -11.08 13.58
C LEU A 203 7.03 -11.23 15.08
N GLN A 204 7.03 -12.44 15.63
CA GLN A 204 7.37 -12.67 17.04
C GLN A 204 8.79 -12.19 17.36
N GLU A 205 9.76 -12.48 16.48
CA GLU A 205 11.15 -12.01 16.64
C GLU A 205 11.26 -10.48 16.54
N LEU A 206 10.61 -9.86 15.53
CA LEU A 206 10.60 -8.40 15.38
C LEU A 206 10.00 -7.72 16.62
N ILE A 207 8.83 -8.19 17.05
CA ILE A 207 8.11 -7.65 18.20
C ILE A 207 8.89 -7.88 19.50
N GLY A 208 9.50 -9.05 19.67
CA GLY A 208 10.38 -9.37 20.79
C GLY A 208 11.64 -8.51 20.85
N ALA A 209 12.16 -8.09 19.69
CA ALA A 209 13.25 -7.13 19.56
C ALA A 209 12.81 -5.66 19.72
N GLY A 210 11.52 -5.39 19.94
CA GLY A 210 10.97 -4.05 20.09
C GLY A 210 10.73 -3.30 18.77
N ILE A 211 10.82 -3.98 17.62
CA ILE A 211 10.55 -3.42 16.30
C ILE A 211 9.04 -3.49 16.03
N LEU A 212 8.45 -2.36 15.63
CA LEU A 212 7.01 -2.24 15.36
C LEU A 212 6.77 -2.08 13.85
N PRO A 213 6.48 -3.17 13.12
CA PRO A 213 6.36 -3.10 11.67
C PRO A 213 5.08 -2.32 11.26
N PRO A 214 5.11 -1.53 10.18
CA PRO A 214 3.91 -0.95 9.61
C PRO A 214 3.06 -2.04 8.95
N VAL A 215 1.81 -2.19 9.38
CA VAL A 215 0.89 -3.22 8.89
C VAL A 215 -0.42 -2.59 8.41
N LEU A 216 -0.80 -2.90 7.17
CA LEU A 216 -2.10 -2.62 6.60
C LEU A 216 -3.02 -3.84 6.73
N VAL A 217 -4.32 -3.60 6.85
CA VAL A 217 -5.35 -4.63 6.80
C VAL A 217 -6.25 -4.34 5.61
N LEU A 218 -6.32 -5.27 4.66
CA LEU A 218 -7.14 -5.17 3.46
C LEU A 218 -8.36 -6.10 3.60
N ARG A 219 -9.56 -5.54 3.48
CA ARG A 219 -10.81 -6.30 3.41
C ARG A 219 -11.42 -6.14 2.03
N TRP A 220 -11.02 -7.00 1.10
CA TRP A 220 -11.50 -6.87 -0.28
C TRP A 220 -12.89 -7.46 -0.50
N GLN A 221 -13.15 -8.68 0.00
CA GLN A 221 -14.43 -9.39 -0.23
C GLN A 221 -15.60 -8.79 0.54
N ALA A 222 -15.37 -8.30 1.77
CA ALA A 222 -16.44 -7.83 2.64
C ALA A 222 -16.83 -6.36 2.40
N THR A 223 -15.86 -5.52 2.04
CA THR A 223 -16.02 -4.05 2.06
C THR A 223 -15.59 -3.36 0.76
N GLY A 224 -15.26 -4.12 -0.29
CA GLY A 224 -14.93 -3.56 -1.60
C GLY A 224 -13.58 -2.82 -1.61
N ASN A 225 -12.52 -3.48 -1.14
CA ASN A 225 -11.14 -2.96 -1.06
C ASN A 225 -10.94 -1.82 -0.06
N HIS A 226 -11.54 -1.94 1.13
CA HIS A 226 -11.26 -1.00 2.21
C HIS A 226 -9.96 -1.37 2.91
N PHE A 227 -9.06 -0.40 3.04
CA PHE A 227 -7.84 -0.52 3.82
C PHE A 227 -8.05 0.07 5.22
N GLN A 228 -7.50 -0.61 6.20
CA GLN A 228 -7.35 -0.18 7.59
C GLN A 228 -5.87 -0.29 7.96
N ALA A 229 -5.47 0.26 9.10
CA ALA A 229 -4.11 0.14 9.61
C ALA A 229 -4.08 -0.64 10.92
N VAL A 230 -2.94 -1.24 11.24
CA VAL A 230 -2.61 -1.60 12.62
C VAL A 230 -1.88 -0.42 13.24
N VAL A 231 -2.33 0.00 14.42
CA VAL A 231 -1.67 1.00 15.26
C VAL A 231 -1.31 0.40 16.61
N TYR A 232 -0.21 0.85 17.16
CA TYR A 232 0.36 0.42 18.42
C TYR A 232 0.07 1.43 19.53
N ASP A 233 0.17 0.98 20.77
CA ASP A 233 0.14 1.88 21.93
C ASP A 233 1.17 2.99 21.80
N ASN A 234 0.80 4.22 22.20
CA ASN A 234 1.64 5.40 22.01
C ASN A 234 2.93 5.34 22.83
N GLU A 235 2.89 4.81 24.07
CA GLU A 235 4.12 4.69 24.88
C GLU A 235 5.07 3.67 24.27
N ARG A 236 4.52 2.56 23.77
CA ARG A 236 5.30 1.54 23.05
C ARG A 236 5.91 2.07 21.76
N TYR A 237 5.14 2.83 20.98
CA TYR A 237 5.61 3.45 19.73
C TYR A 237 6.67 4.53 19.98
N GLU A 238 6.49 5.38 20.98
CA GLU A 238 7.49 6.34 21.44
C GLU A 238 8.79 5.68 21.91
N GLY A 239 8.69 4.51 22.55
CA GLY A 239 9.84 3.69 22.91
C GLY A 239 10.59 3.17 21.68
N TYR A 240 9.86 2.72 20.65
CA TYR A 240 10.44 2.27 19.38
C TYR A 240 11.22 3.38 18.67
N LEU A 241 10.67 4.59 18.57
CA LEU A 241 11.32 5.73 17.88
C LEU A 241 12.64 6.20 18.53
N ARG A 242 12.92 5.81 19.78
CA ARG A 242 14.12 6.22 20.53
C ARG A 242 15.28 5.22 20.44
N ASN A 243 15.02 4.03 19.92
CA ASN A 243 16.01 2.97 19.74
C ASN A 243 16.71 3.10 18.39
#